data_AF-A0A5B8ML24-F1
#
_entry.id   AF-A0A5B8ML24-F1
#
_cell.length_a   1.000
_cell.length_b   1.000
_cell.length_c   1.000
_cell.angle_alpha   90.00
_cell.angle_beta   90.00
_cell.angle_gamma   90.00
#
_symmetry.space_group_name_H-M   'P 1'
#
loop_
_entity.id
_entity.type
_entity.pdbx_description
1 polymer ?
#
loop_
_entity_poly.entity_id
_entity_poly.type
_entity_poly.pdbx_seq_one_letter_code
_entity_poly.pdbx_strand_id
1 'polypeptide(L)'
;MGGGGFVVVKYPSLSQWKELVETGVWRSGSSKAHCQVGDVLFFTLTMSGHFQGAAEVQEVTRSEGDACMAWVHAGELSFAEARHLGVKTKDGGRVEGGAGPALLKLVKANGQRCELPKVKRRRTEDEDFDFSSSGHLGDLSYDRYVKLFDKFKAVSEKIGKVESLYDLSPSDKEEIAQGSGIL
;
A
#
# COMPACT_ATOMS: atom_id res chain seq x y z
N MET A 1 8.15 -1.99 20.40
CA MET A 1 7.41 -1.44 19.25
C MET A 1 8.30 -0.40 18.58
N GLY A 2 9.08 -0.79 17.57
CA GLY A 2 9.93 0.14 16.83
C GLY A 2 9.09 0.83 15.75
N GLY A 3 8.72 2.10 15.98
CA GLY A 3 7.93 2.89 15.04
C GLY A 3 8.77 3.31 13.84
N GLY A 4 8.19 3.25 12.64
CA GLY A 4 8.80 3.82 11.45
C GLY A 4 9.05 5.32 11.60
N GLY A 5 10.08 5.81 10.93
CA GLY A 5 10.47 7.21 10.93
C GLY A 5 9.81 7.99 9.80
N PHE A 6 10.18 9.26 9.69
CA PHE A 6 9.66 10.17 8.68
C PHE A 6 10.79 10.67 7.80
N VAL A 7 10.59 10.68 6.48
CA VAL A 7 11.64 11.05 5.50
C VAL A 7 11.06 11.98 4.45
N VAL A 8 11.79 13.03 4.08
CA VAL A 8 11.46 13.88 2.94
C VAL A 8 12.10 13.33 1.68
N VAL A 9 11.30 13.15 0.64
CA VAL A 9 11.73 12.68 -0.68
C VAL A 9 11.44 13.76 -1.72
N LYS A 10 12.47 14.15 -2.47
CA LYS A 10 12.39 15.23 -3.46
C LYS A 10 12.52 14.68 -4.87
N TYR A 11 11.51 14.97 -5.69
CA TYR A 11 11.52 14.61 -7.10
C TYR A 11 11.97 15.77 -7.98
N PRO A 12 12.84 15.51 -8.99
CA PRO A 12 13.28 16.53 -9.93
C PRO A 12 12.27 16.81 -11.04
N SER A 13 11.35 15.88 -11.34
CA SER A 13 10.39 16.03 -12.45
C SER A 13 8.97 15.58 -12.11
N LEU A 14 7.99 16.23 -12.76
CA LEU A 14 6.58 15.89 -12.68
C LEU A 14 6.30 14.48 -13.24
N SER A 15 7.06 14.04 -14.25
CA SER A 15 6.87 12.74 -14.90
C SER A 15 7.16 11.59 -13.93
N GLN A 16 8.28 11.67 -13.19
CA GLN A 16 8.63 10.67 -12.18
C GLN A 16 7.63 10.66 -11.01
N TRP A 17 7.12 11.83 -10.63
CA TRP A 17 6.05 11.93 -9.65
C TRP A 17 4.77 11.22 -10.13
N LYS A 18 4.35 11.43 -11.37
CA LYS A 18 3.16 10.76 -11.93
C LYS A 18 3.34 9.23 -11.95
N GLU A 19 4.51 8.76 -12.37
CA GLU A 19 4.83 7.33 -12.36
C GLU A 19 4.75 6.74 -10.94
N LEU A 20 5.32 7.43 -9.95
CA LEU A 20 5.24 7.05 -8.54
C LEU A 20 3.77 6.94 -8.07
N VAL A 21 2.96 7.93 -8.39
CA VAL A 21 1.54 7.95 -7.99
C VAL A 21 0.76 6.82 -8.64
N GLU A 22 1.00 6.54 -9.91
CA GLU A 22 0.31 5.48 -10.65
C GLU A 22 0.72 4.07 -10.23
N THR A 23 2.01 3.87 -9.94
CA THR A 23 2.56 2.54 -9.62
C THR A 23 2.54 2.23 -8.13
N GLY A 24 2.61 3.24 -7.27
CA GLY A 24 2.82 3.05 -5.83
C GLY A 24 4.21 2.49 -5.49
N VAL A 25 5.16 2.54 -6.43
CA VAL A 25 6.52 2.05 -6.26
C VAL A 25 7.48 3.22 -6.24
N TRP A 26 8.08 3.44 -5.07
CA TRP A 26 9.16 4.39 -4.92
C TRP A 26 10.48 3.75 -5.29
N ARG A 27 11.16 4.31 -6.28
CA ARG A 27 12.52 3.89 -6.63
C ARG A 27 13.51 4.86 -6.03
N SER A 28 14.40 4.37 -5.17
CA SER A 28 15.40 5.27 -4.56
C SER A 28 16.24 5.95 -5.64
N GLY A 29 16.62 5.25 -6.72
CA GLY A 29 17.31 5.84 -7.86
C GLY A 29 18.51 6.70 -7.44
N SER A 30 18.46 8.01 -7.75
CA SER A 30 19.47 9.00 -7.33
C SER A 30 19.20 9.67 -5.98
N SER A 31 18.08 9.34 -5.33
CA SER A 31 17.74 9.82 -4.00
C SER A 31 18.69 9.23 -2.97
N LYS A 32 19.13 10.07 -2.04
CA LYS A 32 19.94 9.63 -0.89
C LYS A 32 19.09 9.16 0.28
N ALA A 33 17.77 9.04 0.08
CA ALA A 33 16.86 8.60 1.11
C ALA A 33 17.07 7.11 1.41
N HIS A 34 17.32 6.78 2.67
CA HIS A 34 17.22 5.42 3.17
C HIS A 34 15.88 5.29 3.88
N CYS A 35 15.04 4.36 3.44
CA CYS A 35 13.77 4.04 4.06
C CYS A 35 13.75 2.58 4.55
N GLN A 36 12.83 2.30 5.46
CA GLN A 36 12.52 0.96 5.96
C GLN A 36 11.00 0.80 6.01
N VAL A 37 10.53 -0.45 6.12
CA VAL A 37 9.10 -0.75 6.29
C VAL A 37 8.54 0.02 7.49
N GLY A 38 7.38 0.67 7.29
CA GLY A 38 6.71 1.55 8.24
C GLY A 38 7.19 3.00 8.22
N ASP A 39 8.27 3.35 7.51
CA ASP A 39 8.64 4.75 7.33
C ASP A 39 7.55 5.49 6.53
N VAL A 40 7.29 6.75 6.90
CA VAL A 40 6.40 7.65 6.15
C VAL A 40 7.25 8.60 5.31
N LEU A 41 7.04 8.56 4.00
CA LEU A 41 7.70 9.40 3.01
C LEU A 41 6.83 10.62 2.70
N PHE A 42 7.38 11.82 2.90
CA PHE A 42 6.80 13.08 2.47
C PHE A 42 7.39 13.51 1.14
N PHE A 43 6.57 13.54 0.10
CA PHE A 43 7.02 13.86 -1.24
C PHE A 43 6.96 15.35 -1.54
N THR A 44 7.93 15.85 -2.27
CA THR A 44 7.92 17.22 -2.80
C THR A 44 8.55 17.28 -4.19
N LEU A 45 8.02 18.15 -5.05
CA LEU A 45 8.62 18.45 -6.34
C LEU A 45 9.63 19.58 -6.21
N THR A 46 10.75 19.46 -6.92
CA THR A 46 11.80 20.50 -6.95
C THR A 46 11.22 21.84 -7.37
N MET A 47 11.53 22.89 -6.61
CA MET A 47 11.02 24.26 -6.81
C MET A 47 9.50 24.46 -6.64
N SER A 48 8.73 23.42 -6.32
CA SER A 48 7.28 23.58 -6.14
C SER A 48 6.92 24.44 -4.94
N GLY A 49 7.74 24.42 -3.87
CA GLY A 49 7.40 25.07 -2.61
C GLY A 49 6.31 24.33 -1.82
N HIS A 50 5.94 23.11 -2.23
CA HIS A 50 4.86 22.33 -1.66
C HIS A 50 5.30 20.89 -1.38
N PHE A 51 4.73 20.30 -0.33
CA PHE A 51 4.61 18.86 -0.20
C PHE A 51 3.45 18.39 -1.06
N GLN A 52 3.62 17.27 -1.75
CA GLN A 52 2.67 16.71 -2.72
C GLN A 52 1.85 15.54 -2.15
N GLY A 53 2.27 15.03 -0.99
CA GLY A 53 1.57 13.96 -0.31
C GLY A 53 2.47 13.22 0.67
N ALA A 54 1.88 12.21 1.29
CA ALA A 54 2.56 11.29 2.19
C ALA A 54 2.18 9.84 1.85
N ALA A 55 3.15 8.94 1.87
CA ALA A 55 2.92 7.51 1.73
C ALA A 55 3.72 6.72 2.77
N GLU A 56 3.20 5.57 3.19
CA GLU A 56 3.85 4.68 4.14
C GLU A 56 4.47 3.50 3.38
N VAL A 57 5.74 3.22 3.69
CA VAL A 57 6.48 2.10 3.09
C VAL A 57 5.94 0.78 3.62
N GLN A 58 5.45 -0.07 2.72
CA GLN A 58 4.91 -1.38 3.04
C GLN A 58 5.96 -2.48 2.88
N GLU A 59 6.82 -2.34 1.87
CA GLU A 59 7.85 -3.32 1.54
C GLU A 59 9.08 -2.62 0.97
N VAL A 60 10.28 -3.15 1.24
CA VAL A 60 11.54 -2.67 0.66
C VAL A 60 12.25 -3.84 -0.01
N THR A 61 12.51 -3.73 -1.32
CA THR A 61 13.26 -4.75 -2.07
C THR A 61 14.77 -4.49 -1.93
N ARG A 62 15.50 -5.53 -1.52
CA ARG A 62 16.93 -5.41 -1.17
C ARG A 62 17.87 -5.24 -2.37
N SER A 63 17.47 -5.68 -3.55
CA SER A 63 18.32 -5.73 -4.74
C SER A 63 18.44 -4.39 -5.46
N GLU A 64 17.40 -3.55 -5.40
CA GLU A 64 17.31 -2.33 -6.22
C GLU A 64 17.02 -1.07 -5.40
N GLY A 65 16.75 -1.21 -4.10
CA GLY A 65 16.37 -0.07 -3.25
C GLY A 65 15.00 0.51 -3.64
N ASP A 66 14.16 -0.31 -4.25
CA ASP A 66 12.76 0.02 -4.53
C ASP A 66 11.93 -0.25 -3.26
N ALA A 67 10.88 0.52 -3.07
CA ALA A 67 9.96 0.35 -1.98
C ALA A 67 8.51 0.45 -2.45
N CYS A 68 7.71 -0.56 -2.13
CA CYS A 68 6.27 -0.51 -2.33
C CYS A 68 5.67 0.34 -1.21
N MET A 69 4.79 1.28 -1.56
CA MET A 69 4.20 2.20 -0.60
C MET A 69 2.70 2.31 -0.76
N ALA A 70 2.02 2.61 0.35
CA ALA A 70 0.60 2.91 0.39
C ALA A 70 0.41 4.40 0.62
N TRP A 71 -0.33 5.07 -0.27
CA TRP A 71 -0.67 6.48 -0.12
C TRP A 71 -1.49 6.71 1.16
N VAL A 72 -0.94 7.49 2.07
CA VAL A 72 -1.65 7.94 3.27
C VAL A 72 -2.49 9.18 2.94
N HIS A 73 -1.95 10.05 2.08
CA HIS A 73 -2.63 11.24 1.57
C HIS A 73 -1.95 11.73 0.29
N ALA A 74 -2.72 12.16 -0.71
CA ALA A 74 -2.24 12.95 -1.83
C ALA A 74 -2.95 14.30 -1.87
N GLY A 75 -2.15 15.35 -1.93
CA GLY A 75 -2.62 16.73 -1.81
C GLY A 75 -1.46 17.67 -1.56
N GLU A 76 -1.66 18.94 -1.87
CA GLU A 76 -0.63 19.95 -1.75
C GLU A 76 -0.67 20.65 -0.39
N LEU A 77 0.48 20.75 0.28
CA LEU A 77 0.68 21.55 1.49
C LEU A 77 1.87 22.48 1.27
N SER A 78 1.70 23.78 1.42
CA SER A 78 2.80 24.73 1.20
C SER A 78 3.86 24.63 2.30
N PHE A 79 5.12 24.87 1.94
CA PHE A 79 6.21 24.95 2.92
C PHE A 79 6.02 26.10 3.92
N ALA A 80 5.32 27.15 3.52
CA ALA A 80 4.98 28.27 4.39
C ALA A 80 4.09 27.82 5.57
N GLU A 81 3.07 27.00 5.29
CA GLU A 81 2.18 26.44 6.32
C GLU A 81 2.92 25.51 7.28
N ALA A 82 3.86 24.70 6.77
CA ALA A 82 4.66 23.78 7.58
C ALA A 82 5.89 24.42 8.25
N ARG A 83 6.19 25.70 7.99
CA ARG A 83 7.46 26.34 8.41
C ARG A 83 7.70 26.30 9.91
N HIS A 84 6.64 26.45 10.70
CA HIS A 84 6.70 26.44 12.16
C HIS A 84 7.15 25.09 12.75
N LEU A 85 7.09 24.00 11.97
CA LEU A 85 7.55 22.67 12.39
C LEU A 85 9.07 22.49 12.27
N GLY A 86 9.78 23.43 11.63
CA GLY A 86 11.24 23.35 11.48
C GLY A 86 11.73 22.20 10.59
N VAL A 87 10.85 21.64 9.74
CA VAL A 87 11.19 20.51 8.87
C VAL A 87 12.14 20.96 7.76
N LYS A 88 13.30 20.30 7.66
CA LYS A 88 14.25 20.51 6.57
C LYS A 88 13.78 19.75 5.33
N THR A 89 13.63 20.44 4.20
CA THR A 89 13.14 19.87 2.93
C THR A 89 14.26 19.33 2.03
N LYS A 90 15.36 18.86 2.65
CA LYS A 90 16.46 18.23 1.91
C LYS A 90 16.04 16.81 1.53
N ASP A 91 16.37 16.40 0.30
CA ASP A 91 16.13 15.03 -0.15
C ASP A 91 16.82 14.00 0.76
N GLY A 92 16.09 12.96 1.14
CA GLY A 92 16.50 11.95 2.11
C GLY A 92 16.62 12.45 3.54
N GLY A 93 16.19 13.69 3.82
CA GLY A 93 16.22 14.26 5.16
C GLY A 93 15.25 13.55 6.09
N ARG A 94 15.76 13.03 7.21
CA ARG A 94 14.91 12.52 8.31
C ARG A 94 14.21 13.69 9.00
N VAL A 95 12.94 13.50 9.33
CA VAL A 95 12.14 14.44 10.12
C VAL A 95 12.15 13.97 11.56
N GLU A 96 12.85 14.72 12.41
CA GLU A 96 13.12 14.34 13.79
C GLU A 96 11.95 14.67 14.74
N GLY A 97 11.82 13.86 15.80
CA GLY A 97 10.93 14.11 16.92
C GLY A 97 9.46 14.27 16.55
N GLY A 98 8.77 15.20 17.21
CA GLY A 98 7.34 15.43 17.03
C GLY A 98 6.94 16.09 15.70
N ALA A 99 7.91 16.53 14.89
CA ALA A 99 7.62 17.25 13.65
C ALA A 99 7.02 16.34 12.56
N GLY A 100 7.40 15.06 12.50
CA GLY A 100 6.86 14.10 11.54
C GLY A 100 5.34 13.86 11.70
N PRO A 101 4.87 13.47 12.89
CA PRO A 101 3.43 13.31 13.14
C PRO A 101 2.64 14.61 12.97
N ALA A 102 3.21 15.75 13.36
CA ALA A 102 2.57 17.06 13.17
C ALA A 102 2.43 17.42 11.69
N LEU A 103 3.47 17.19 10.88
CA LEU A 103 3.43 17.39 9.44
C LEU A 103 2.40 16.47 8.78
N LEU A 104 2.35 15.19 9.18
CA LEU A 104 1.34 14.25 8.66
C LEU A 104 -0.09 14.71 8.96
N LYS A 105 -0.33 15.26 10.17
CA LYS A 105 -1.64 15.84 10.52
C LYS A 105 -1.98 17.03 9.63
N LEU A 106 -1.03 17.94 9.41
CA LEU A 106 -1.24 19.11 8.53
C LEU A 106 -1.53 18.68 7.08
N VAL A 107 -0.75 17.75 6.54
CA VAL A 107 -0.98 17.22 5.18
C VAL A 107 -2.37 16.62 5.06
N LYS A 108 -2.83 15.84 6.06
CA LYS A 108 -4.19 15.26 6.05
C LYS A 108 -5.31 16.29 6.18
N ALA A 109 -5.09 17.37 6.93
CA ALA A 109 -6.11 18.37 7.22
C ALA A 109 -6.24 19.42 6.10
N ASN A 110 -5.11 19.86 5.55
CA ASN A 110 -5.05 21.00 4.64
C ASN A 110 -4.75 20.60 3.19
N GLY A 111 -4.28 19.38 2.95
CA GLY A 111 -4.04 18.92 1.60
C GLY A 111 -5.33 18.95 0.81
N GLN A 112 -5.39 19.82 -0.21
CA GLN A 112 -6.47 19.79 -1.17
C GLN A 112 -6.55 18.37 -1.70
N ARG A 113 -7.70 17.72 -1.48
CA ARG A 113 -7.88 16.31 -1.80
C ARG A 113 -7.72 16.16 -3.32
N CYS A 114 -6.56 15.68 -3.74
CA CYS A 114 -6.40 15.20 -5.10
C CYS A 114 -6.95 13.78 -5.09
N GLU A 115 -7.87 13.47 -6.00
CA GLU A 115 -8.27 12.08 -6.20
C GLU A 115 -7.01 11.28 -6.55
N LEU A 116 -6.63 10.38 -5.65
CA LEU A 116 -5.57 9.42 -5.92
C LEU A 116 -6.00 8.64 -7.17
N PRO A 117 -5.17 8.60 -8.23
CA PRO A 117 -5.41 7.72 -9.35
C PRO A 117 -5.63 6.32 -8.78
N LYS A 118 -6.77 5.69 -9.12
CA LYS A 118 -6.98 4.28 -8.78
C LYS A 118 -5.80 3.54 -9.38
N VAL A 119 -4.91 3.02 -8.53
CA VAL A 119 -3.73 2.25 -8.94
C VAL A 119 -4.23 1.19 -9.92
N LYS A 120 -3.97 1.41 -11.21
CA LYS A 120 -4.31 0.42 -12.22
C LYS A 120 -3.32 -0.70 -11.98
N ARG A 121 -3.75 -1.76 -11.30
CA ARG A 121 -3.00 -3.02 -11.28
C ARG A 121 -2.74 -3.36 -12.74
N ARG A 122 -1.49 -3.19 -13.17
CA ARG A 122 -1.04 -3.57 -14.51
C ARG A 122 -1.35 -5.06 -14.59
N ARG A 123 -2.31 -5.43 -15.44
CA ARG A 123 -2.29 -6.77 -16.02
C ARG A 123 -0.97 -6.81 -16.78
N THR A 124 -0.05 -7.63 -16.33
CA THR A 124 1.01 -8.14 -17.20
C THR A 124 0.28 -8.83 -18.35
N GLU A 125 0.18 -8.13 -19.48
CA GLU A 125 -0.01 -8.80 -20.76
C GLU A 125 1.27 -9.58 -21.06
N ASP A 126 1.07 -10.76 -21.61
CA ASP A 126 2.04 -11.82 -21.84
C ASP A 126 3.31 -11.34 -22.53
N GLU A 127 4.46 -11.50 -21.86
CA GLU A 127 5.70 -11.86 -22.55
C GLU A 127 5.87 -13.37 -22.39
N ASP A 128 6.08 -14.03 -23.53
CA ASP A 128 6.24 -15.49 -23.68
C ASP A 128 7.22 -16.07 -22.66
N PHE A 129 6.69 -16.77 -21.67
CA PHE A 129 7.49 -17.55 -20.73
C PHE A 129 7.79 -18.92 -21.36
N ASP A 130 8.86 -19.00 -22.16
CA ASP A 130 9.32 -20.24 -22.78
C ASP A 130 9.95 -21.17 -21.73
N PHE A 131 9.12 -22.06 -21.15
CA PHE A 131 9.56 -23.15 -20.28
C PHE A 131 10.12 -24.32 -21.11
N SER A 132 11.26 -24.10 -21.76
CA SER A 132 12.01 -25.16 -22.45
C SER A 132 13.19 -25.65 -21.61
N SER A 133 12.96 -26.10 -20.37
CA SER A 133 13.72 -27.22 -19.77
C SER A 133 13.32 -27.56 -18.33
N SER A 134 13.15 -28.87 -18.11
CA SER A 134 13.13 -29.59 -16.83
C SER A 134 11.87 -29.52 -15.95
N GLY A 135 10.90 -30.36 -16.32
CA GLY A 135 10.49 -31.49 -15.48
C GLY A 135 9.86 -31.22 -14.11
N HIS A 136 8.54 -31.47 -14.05
CA HIS A 136 7.80 -31.96 -12.88
C HIS A 136 7.32 -30.92 -11.83
N LEU A 137 6.38 -30.06 -12.23
CA LEU A 137 5.23 -29.68 -11.40
C LEU A 137 4.00 -29.69 -12.31
N GLY A 138 3.13 -30.68 -12.14
CA GLY A 138 2.01 -30.96 -13.02
C GLY A 138 1.03 -29.79 -13.15
N ASP A 139 0.96 -29.25 -14.36
CA ASP A 139 -0.25 -28.87 -15.09
C ASP A 139 -1.44 -28.40 -14.24
N LEU A 140 -1.23 -27.31 -13.49
CA LEU A 140 -2.31 -26.45 -13.04
C LEU A 140 -2.42 -25.33 -14.07
N SER A 141 -3.20 -25.58 -15.13
CA SER A 141 -3.56 -24.50 -16.05
C SER A 141 -4.15 -23.34 -15.25
N TYR A 142 -3.77 -22.12 -15.62
CA TYR A 142 -4.24 -20.89 -15.00
C TYR A 142 -5.77 -20.85 -14.88
N ASP A 143 -6.45 -21.38 -15.89
CA ASP A 143 -7.91 -21.60 -15.91
C ASP A 143 -8.44 -22.43 -14.74
N ARG A 144 -7.69 -23.41 -14.25
CA ARG A 144 -8.09 -24.25 -13.12
C ARG A 144 -7.87 -23.53 -11.79
N TYR A 145 -6.83 -22.69 -11.67
CA TYR A 145 -6.61 -21.82 -10.51
C TYR A 145 -7.69 -20.73 -10.41
N VAL A 146 -8.05 -20.09 -11.53
CA VAL A 146 -9.12 -19.10 -11.59
C VAL A 146 -10.48 -19.73 -11.23
N LYS A 147 -10.79 -20.92 -11.75
CA LYS A 147 -12.00 -21.66 -11.37
C LYS A 147 -12.02 -22.06 -9.88
N LEU A 148 -10.87 -22.37 -9.29
CA LEU A 148 -10.75 -22.64 -7.85
C LEU A 148 -10.97 -21.37 -7.02
N PHE A 149 -10.43 -20.23 -7.48
CA PHE A 149 -10.61 -18.94 -6.83
C PHE A 149 -12.06 -18.43 -6.92
N ASP A 150 -12.71 -18.57 -8.08
CA ASP A 150 -14.12 -18.22 -8.26
C ASP A 150 -15.04 -19.11 -7.41
N LYS A 151 -14.71 -20.40 -7.27
CA LYS A 151 -15.40 -21.28 -6.32
C LYS A 151 -15.20 -20.83 -4.88
N PHE A 152 -13.97 -20.45 -4.48
CA PHE A 152 -13.68 -19.96 -3.14
C PHE A 152 -14.40 -18.64 -2.84
N LYS A 153 -14.47 -17.74 -3.83
CA LYS A 153 -15.20 -16.47 -3.75
C LYS A 153 -16.71 -16.70 -3.62
N ALA A 154 -17.29 -17.62 -4.41
CA ALA A 154 -18.70 -17.97 -4.32
C ALA A 154 -19.05 -18.64 -2.98
N VAL A 155 -18.12 -19.43 -2.40
CA VAL A 155 -18.27 -19.99 -1.04
C VAL A 155 -18.15 -18.89 0.02
N SER A 156 -17.20 -17.97 -0.10
CA SER A 156 -17.02 -16.83 0.82
C SER A 156 -18.22 -15.87 0.81
N GLU A 157 -18.80 -15.59 -0.36
CA GLU A 157 -20.03 -14.78 -0.48
C GLU A 157 -21.27 -15.49 0.07
N LYS A 158 -21.31 -16.84 0.04
CA LYS A 158 -22.32 -17.62 0.75
C LYS A 158 -22.13 -17.56 2.27
N ILE A 159 -20.88 -17.56 2.75
CA ILE A 159 -20.56 -17.43 4.18
C ILE A 159 -20.86 -16.00 4.69
N GLY A 160 -20.65 -14.97 3.85
CA GLY A 160 -21.02 -13.59 4.14
C GLY A 160 -22.52 -13.30 4.20
N LYS A 161 -23.37 -14.27 3.88
CA LYS A 161 -24.84 -14.23 4.05
C LYS A 161 -25.33 -15.03 5.27
N VAL A 162 -24.43 -15.51 6.13
CA VAL A 162 -24.81 -16.02 7.45
C VAL A 162 -25.02 -14.82 8.37
N GLU A 163 -26.22 -14.23 8.30
CA GLU A 163 -26.71 -13.35 9.35
C GLU A 163 -26.72 -14.15 10.67
N SER A 164 -26.02 -13.64 11.67
CA SER A 164 -26.15 -13.97 13.10
C SER A 164 -26.24 -15.47 13.46
N LEU A 165 -25.09 -16.11 13.71
CA LEU A 165 -24.99 -17.35 14.52
C LEU A 165 -25.46 -17.17 15.98
N TYR A 166 -25.93 -15.96 16.35
CA TYR A 166 -26.43 -15.63 17.68
C TYR A 166 -27.97 -15.61 17.78
N ASP A 167 -28.69 -15.82 16.68
CA ASP A 167 -30.18 -15.91 16.66
C ASP A 167 -30.73 -17.34 16.54
N LEU A 168 -29.94 -18.35 16.91
CA LEU A 168 -30.48 -19.70 17.09
C LEU A 168 -31.31 -19.74 18.37
N SER A 169 -32.58 -20.11 18.23
CA SER A 169 -33.45 -20.36 19.38
C SER A 169 -32.87 -21.52 20.22
N PRO A 170 -33.18 -21.62 21.52
CA PRO A 170 -32.64 -22.68 22.37
C PRO A 170 -32.90 -24.10 21.83
N SER A 171 -33.96 -24.33 21.05
CA SER A 171 -34.23 -25.63 20.42
C SER A 171 -33.28 -25.96 19.28
N ASP A 172 -32.84 -24.97 18.50
CA ASP A 172 -31.96 -25.19 17.35
C ASP A 172 -30.52 -25.52 17.80
N LYS A 173 -30.14 -25.08 19.00
CA LYS A 173 -28.84 -25.42 19.60
C LYS A 173 -28.78 -26.86 20.12
N GLU A 174 -29.90 -27.44 20.53
CA GLU A 174 -29.95 -28.85 20.97
C GLU A 174 -29.89 -29.83 19.79
N GLU A 175 -30.50 -29.48 18.63
CA GLU A 175 -30.42 -30.30 17.41
C GLU A 175 -29.00 -30.36 16.82
N ILE A 176 -28.27 -29.24 16.84
CA ILE A 176 -26.89 -29.16 16.33
C ILE A 176 -25.91 -29.93 17.23
N ALA A 177 -26.12 -29.93 18.56
CA ALA A 177 -25.28 -30.68 19.49
C ALA A 177 -25.47 -32.20 19.37
N GLN A 178 -26.64 -32.67 18.92
CA GLN A 178 -26.91 -34.11 18.71
C GLN A 178 -26.51 -34.61 17.32
N GLY A 179 -26.42 -33.72 16.31
CA GLY A 179 -26.04 -34.09 14.93
C GLY A 179 -24.54 -34.26 14.67
N SER A 180 -23.67 -33.93 15.62
CA SER A 180 -22.19 -34.04 15.49
C SER A 180 -21.64 -35.39 16.00
N GLY A 181 -22.32 -36.48 15.65
CA GLY A 181 -21.74 -37.82 15.71
C GLY A 181 -20.60 -37.92 14.69
N ILE A 182 -19.36 -37.71 15.16
CA ILE A 182 -18.13 -37.90 14.40
C ILE A 182 -18.10 -39.33 13.82
N LEU A 183 -18.26 -39.43 12.50
CA LEU A 183 -17.58 -40.34 11.58
C LEU A 183 -17.45 -39.65 10.21
#